data_AF-A8FJ34-F1
#
_entry.id   AF-A8FJ34-F1
#
_cell.length_a   1.000
_cell.length_b   1.000
_cell.length_c   1.000
_cell.angle_alpha   90.00
_cell.angle_beta   90.00
_cell.angle_gamma   90.00
#
_symmetry.space_group_name_H-M   'P 1'
#
loop_
_entity.id
_entity.type
_entity.pdbx_description
1 polymer ?
#
loop_
_entity_poly.entity_id
_entity_poly.type
_entity_poly.pdbx_seq_one_letter_code
_entity_poly.pdbx_strand_id
1 'polypeptide(L)'
;MKYLKICLFVFILIIIIMSAVLIIQHKRDQSHDAGGNNSMQQKEKSDQEKAEEYAKKMKPKIEEDLRESDIHGFIKKITFKNQVTINPMGHIMIRGYINDDPERFGFEALLRYESDKVDSMSYDPDLSDRFENWDDFDPQVKEDFLNSLSEKEREQYLKDIGEKE
;
A
#
# COMPACT_ATOMS: atom_id res chain seq x y z
N MET A 1 -17.64 -2.78 -70.10
CA MET A 1 -18.51 -2.45 -68.95
C MET A 1 -18.04 -2.98 -67.59
N LYS A 2 -17.43 -4.17 -67.47
CA LYS A 2 -16.96 -4.70 -66.17
C LYS A 2 -15.93 -3.79 -65.48
N TYR A 3 -14.92 -3.30 -66.21
CA TYR A 3 -13.89 -2.41 -65.67
C TYR A 3 -14.40 -1.04 -65.23
N LEU A 4 -15.44 -0.52 -65.89
CA LEU A 4 -16.07 0.76 -65.51
C LEU A 4 -16.78 0.66 -64.15
N LYS A 5 -17.43 -0.48 -63.88
CA LYS A 5 -18.08 -0.75 -62.58
C LYS A 5 -17.05 -0.93 -61.45
N ILE A 6 -15.91 -1.55 -61.75
CA ILE A 6 -14.80 -1.73 -60.80
C ILE A 6 -14.15 -0.38 -60.47
N CYS A 7 -13.86 0.45 -61.49
CA CYS A 7 -13.35 1.81 -61.26
C CYS A 7 -14.30 2.66 -60.41
N LEU A 8 -15.61 2.58 -60.67
CA LEU A 8 -16.60 3.33 -59.89
C LEU A 8 -16.63 2.88 -58.42
N PHE A 9 -16.50 1.58 -58.17
CA PHE A 9 -16.47 1.02 -56.82
C PHE A 9 -15.21 1.41 -56.04
N VAL A 10 -14.05 1.43 -56.71
CA VAL A 10 -12.78 1.90 -56.12
C VAL A 10 -12.87 3.40 -55.78
N PHE A 11 -13.50 4.20 -56.63
CA PHE A 11 -13.67 5.63 -56.38
C PHE A 11 -14.56 5.92 -55.17
N ILE A 12 -15.64 5.15 -55.00
CA ILE A 12 -16.54 5.26 -53.84
C ILE A 12 -15.80 4.88 -52.55
N LEU A 13 -14.98 3.82 -52.56
CA LEU A 13 -14.18 3.42 -51.41
C LEU A 13 -13.17 4.51 -50.98
N ILE A 14 -12.53 5.19 -51.93
CA ILE A 14 -11.59 6.29 -51.63
C ILE A 14 -12.33 7.46 -50.97
N ILE A 15 -13.53 7.81 -51.43
CA ILE A 15 -14.34 8.89 -50.83
C ILE A 15 -14.74 8.56 -49.39
N ILE A 16 -15.11 7.30 -49.11
CA ILE A 16 -15.47 6.84 -47.75
C ILE A 16 -14.26 6.91 -46.81
N ILE A 17 -13.07 6.53 -47.29
CA ILE A 17 -11.84 6.62 -46.49
C ILE A 17 -11.50 8.08 -46.21
N MET A 18 -11.60 8.98 -47.20
CA MET A 18 -11.34 10.41 -46.99
C MET A 18 -12.33 11.06 -46.01
N SER A 19 -13.62 10.72 -46.08
CA SER A 19 -14.61 11.25 -45.14
C SER A 19 -14.41 10.72 -43.71
N ALA A 20 -14.01 9.46 -43.55
CA ALA A 20 -13.66 8.89 -42.25
C ALA A 20 -12.44 9.60 -41.62
N VAL A 21 -11.41 9.91 -42.41
CA VAL A 21 -10.23 10.66 -41.96
C VAL A 21 -10.59 12.08 -41.52
N LEU A 22 -11.45 12.77 -42.29
CA LEU A 22 -11.94 14.12 -41.94
C LEU A 22 -12.75 14.13 -40.64
N ILE A 23 -13.57 13.11 -40.37
CA ILE A 23 -14.33 13.00 -39.12
C ILE A 23 -13.39 12.76 -37.92
N ILE A 24 -12.33 11.95 -38.09
CA ILE A 24 -11.33 11.71 -37.04
C ILE A 24 -10.49 12.97 -36.77
N GLN A 25 -10.14 13.74 -37.81
CA GLN A 25 -9.45 15.03 -37.66
C GLN A 25 -10.34 16.06 -36.97
N HIS A 26 -11.61 16.19 -37.39
CA HIS A 26 -12.54 17.14 -36.77
C HIS A 26 -12.81 16.85 -35.28
N LYS A 27 -12.82 15.56 -34.87
CA LYS A 27 -12.89 15.19 -33.45
C LYS A 27 -11.60 15.47 -32.67
N ARG A 28 -10.44 15.51 -33.32
CA ARG A 28 -9.16 15.91 -32.69
C ARG A 28 -9.03 17.41 -32.55
N ASP A 29 -9.53 18.17 -33.51
CA ASP A 29 -9.40 19.63 -33.53
C ASP A 29 -10.34 20.36 -32.55
N GLN A 30 -11.35 19.67 -31.99
CA GLN A 30 -12.28 20.24 -31.00
C GLN A 30 -11.78 20.18 -29.54
N SER A 31 -10.68 19.47 -29.27
CA SER A 31 -10.02 19.49 -27.97
C SER A 31 -8.66 20.14 -28.13
N HIS A 32 -8.60 21.46 -27.99
CA HIS A 32 -7.49 22.23 -27.38
C HIS A 32 -7.55 23.67 -27.87
N ASP A 33 -8.15 24.52 -27.02
CA ASP A 33 -7.70 25.90 -26.91
C ASP A 33 -7.17 26.09 -25.49
N ALA A 34 -5.85 25.95 -25.35
CA ALA A 34 -4.96 26.55 -24.34
C ALA A 34 -3.60 25.82 -24.33
N GLY A 35 -2.71 26.28 -25.23
CA GLY A 35 -1.24 26.25 -25.24
C GLY A 35 -0.42 25.25 -24.41
N GLY A 36 0.43 24.48 -25.10
CA GLY A 36 1.70 23.98 -24.53
C GLY A 36 2.22 22.66 -25.10
N ASN A 37 3.20 22.75 -26.00
CA ASN A 37 4.19 21.73 -26.43
C ASN A 37 3.80 20.23 -26.48
N ASN A 38 3.86 19.71 -27.71
CA ASN A 38 3.88 18.28 -28.03
C ASN A 38 5.20 17.61 -27.57
N SER A 39 5.34 17.27 -26.30
CA SER A 39 6.21 16.18 -25.86
C SER A 39 5.35 14.94 -25.67
N MET A 40 5.77 13.79 -26.18
CA MET A 40 5.16 12.49 -25.89
C MET A 40 4.90 12.37 -24.39
N GLN A 41 3.66 12.54 -23.95
CA GLN A 41 3.25 12.29 -22.57
C GLN A 41 3.30 10.78 -22.37
N GLN A 42 4.47 10.27 -22.00
CA GLN A 42 4.54 9.08 -21.17
C GLN A 42 3.66 9.40 -19.97
N LYS A 43 2.50 8.75 -19.87
CA LYS A 43 1.50 9.01 -18.83
C LYS A 43 2.19 8.81 -17.48
N GLU A 44 2.58 9.90 -16.84
CA GLU A 44 3.29 9.84 -15.58
C GLU A 44 2.38 9.16 -14.55
N LYS A 45 2.92 8.20 -13.80
CA LYS A 45 2.17 7.52 -12.74
C LYS A 45 1.66 8.56 -11.74
N SER A 46 0.44 8.39 -11.27
CA SER A 46 -0.09 9.20 -10.18
C SER A 46 0.74 9.00 -8.91
N ASP A 47 0.74 9.98 -8.00
CA ASP A 47 1.45 9.88 -6.72
C ASP A 47 0.98 8.66 -5.90
N GLN A 48 -0.30 8.32 -6.00
CA GLN A 48 -0.87 7.12 -5.38
C GLN A 48 -0.29 5.82 -5.98
N GLU A 49 -0.17 5.73 -7.31
CA GLU A 49 0.44 4.55 -7.95
C GLU A 49 1.92 4.41 -7.59
N LYS A 50 2.65 5.53 -7.52
CA LYS A 50 4.06 5.56 -7.05
C LYS A 50 4.14 5.08 -5.60
N ALA A 51 3.24 5.54 -4.73
CA ALA A 51 3.18 5.14 -3.32
C ALA A 51 2.86 3.66 -3.14
N GLU A 52 1.92 3.10 -3.91
CA GLU A 52 1.57 1.68 -3.85
C GLU A 52 2.70 0.76 -4.33
N GLU A 53 3.41 1.17 -5.39
CA GLU A 53 4.59 0.44 -5.87
C GLU A 53 5.73 0.48 -4.85
N TYR A 54 6.01 1.65 -4.28
CA TYR A 54 7.02 1.80 -3.24
C TYR A 54 6.63 1.02 -1.97
N ALA A 55 5.36 1.06 -1.57
CA ALA A 55 4.85 0.29 -0.44
C ALA A 55 5.08 -1.22 -0.62
N LYS A 56 4.82 -1.77 -1.82
CA LYS A 56 5.11 -3.18 -2.13
C LYS A 56 6.59 -3.49 -2.00
N LYS A 57 7.48 -2.61 -2.49
CA LYS A 57 8.94 -2.77 -2.36
C LYS A 57 9.39 -2.77 -0.88
N MET A 58 8.71 -2.00 -0.03
CA MET A 58 9.10 -1.80 1.37
C MET A 58 8.53 -2.84 2.34
N LYS A 59 7.56 -3.68 1.93
CA LYS A 59 7.00 -4.75 2.77
C LYS A 59 8.06 -5.64 3.45
N PRO A 60 9.13 -6.11 2.78
CA PRO A 60 10.16 -6.93 3.44
C PRO A 60 10.88 -6.20 4.57
N LYS A 61 11.13 -4.88 4.44
CA LYS A 61 11.77 -4.08 5.50
C LYS A 61 10.84 -3.85 6.68
N ILE A 62 9.54 -3.67 6.43
CA ILE A 62 8.55 -3.58 7.52
C ILE A 62 8.46 -4.92 8.26
N GLU A 63 8.54 -6.04 7.54
CA GLU A 63 8.60 -7.36 8.16
C GLU A 63 9.88 -7.53 8.99
N GLU A 64 11.04 -7.07 8.51
CA GLU A 64 12.29 -7.05 9.27
C GLU A 64 12.15 -6.25 10.58
N ASP A 65 11.72 -4.98 10.51
CA ASP A 65 11.52 -4.12 11.69
C ASP A 65 10.52 -4.71 12.71
N LEU A 66 9.43 -5.34 12.23
CA LEU A 66 8.48 -6.07 13.07
C LEU A 66 9.15 -7.23 13.81
N ARG A 67 9.99 -8.00 13.12
CA ARG A 67 10.67 -9.18 13.68
C ARG A 67 11.79 -8.80 14.63
N GLU A 68 12.46 -7.68 14.40
CA GLU A 68 13.43 -7.13 15.34
C GLU A 68 12.77 -6.62 16.63
N SER A 69 11.57 -6.04 16.51
CA SER A 69 10.77 -5.60 17.67
C SER A 69 10.19 -6.76 18.48
N ASP A 70 10.00 -7.92 17.85
CA ASP A 70 9.42 -9.13 18.45
C ASP A 70 10.44 -9.94 19.25
N ILE A 71 10.87 -9.40 20.39
CA ILE A 71 11.88 -10.02 21.26
C ILE A 71 11.45 -11.36 21.86
N HIS A 72 10.14 -11.61 21.95
CA HIS A 72 9.57 -12.84 22.52
C HIS A 72 9.21 -13.90 21.46
N GLY A 73 9.40 -13.59 20.17
CA GLY A 73 9.03 -14.47 19.07
C GLY A 73 7.53 -14.74 18.97
N PHE A 74 6.69 -13.79 19.40
CA PHE A 74 5.24 -13.83 19.39
C PHE A 74 4.66 -13.88 17.97
N ILE A 75 5.28 -13.17 17.01
CA ILE A 75 4.79 -13.11 15.63
C ILE A 75 4.93 -14.49 14.99
N LYS A 76 3.83 -15.05 14.50
CA LYS A 76 3.81 -16.27 13.68
C LYS A 76 3.51 -15.94 12.21
N LYS A 77 2.66 -14.95 11.97
CA LYS A 77 2.25 -14.52 10.63
C LYS A 77 2.03 -13.02 10.58
N ILE A 78 2.42 -12.40 9.47
CA ILE A 78 2.19 -10.97 9.18
C ILE A 78 1.25 -10.88 7.99
N THR A 79 0.20 -10.07 8.11
CA THR A 79 -0.76 -9.83 7.04
C THR A 79 -0.88 -8.34 6.76
N PHE A 80 -0.43 -7.91 5.58
CA PHE A 80 -0.58 -6.53 5.11
C PHE A 80 -1.99 -6.29 4.56
N LYS A 81 -2.63 -5.18 4.98
CA LYS A 81 -3.85 -4.69 4.34
C LYS A 81 -3.51 -4.15 2.94
N ASN A 82 -4.44 -4.26 2.00
CA ASN A 82 -4.21 -3.84 0.61
C ASN A 82 -4.16 -2.31 0.44
N GLN A 83 -4.75 -1.58 1.38
CA GLN A 83 -4.87 -0.12 1.28
C GLN A 83 -3.56 0.56 1.64
N VAL A 84 -3.07 1.41 0.74
CA VAL A 84 -1.96 2.33 0.95
C VAL A 84 -2.53 3.75 0.91
N THR A 85 -2.22 4.56 1.91
CA THR A 85 -2.66 5.96 1.97
C THR A 85 -1.49 6.90 2.11
N ILE A 86 -1.63 8.11 1.58
CA ILE A 86 -0.66 9.19 1.77
C ILE A 86 -1.27 10.17 2.77
N ASN A 87 -0.57 10.45 3.87
CA ASN A 87 -1.04 11.42 4.86
C ASN A 87 -0.79 12.87 4.37
N PRO A 88 -1.36 13.89 5.03
CA PRO A 88 -1.15 15.29 4.63
C PRO A 88 0.31 15.77 4.65
N MET A 89 1.20 15.07 5.36
CA MET A 89 2.64 15.33 5.38
C MET A 89 3.40 14.62 4.24
N GLY A 90 2.72 13.85 3.40
CA GLY A 90 3.34 13.10 2.31
C GLY A 90 3.96 11.76 2.72
N HIS A 91 3.72 11.28 3.95
CA HIS A 91 4.14 9.93 4.34
C HIS A 91 3.20 8.88 3.76
N ILE A 92 3.78 7.78 3.30
CA ILE A 92 3.06 6.61 2.84
C ILE A 92 2.78 5.73 4.06
N MET A 93 1.51 5.47 4.32
CA MET A 93 1.04 4.66 5.44
C MET A 93 0.65 3.28 4.93
N ILE A 94 1.19 2.25 5.58
CA ILE A 94 0.90 0.85 5.30
C ILE A 94 0.41 0.22 6.58
N ARG A 95 -0.77 -0.38 6.53
CA ARG A 95 -1.37 -1.05 7.69
C ARG A 95 -1.31 -2.56 7.53
N GLY A 96 -1.26 -3.25 8.65
CA GLY A 96 -1.36 -4.70 8.69
C GLY A 96 -1.81 -5.17 10.06
N TYR A 97 -1.70 -6.46 10.26
CA TYR A 97 -1.90 -7.12 11.54
C TYR A 97 -1.10 -8.41 11.59
N ILE A 98 -0.90 -8.94 12.79
CA ILE A 98 -0.21 -10.22 13.00
C ILE A 98 -1.16 -11.30 13.53
N ASN A 99 -0.74 -12.56 13.40
CA ASN A 99 -1.38 -13.73 14.01
C ASN A 99 -2.88 -13.88 13.70
N ASP A 100 -3.30 -13.36 12.54
CA ASP A 100 -4.68 -13.38 12.07
C ASP A 100 -5.71 -12.69 12.99
N ASP A 101 -5.25 -11.77 13.86
CA ASP A 101 -6.11 -10.99 14.76
C ASP A 101 -5.99 -9.47 14.47
N PRO A 102 -6.81 -8.94 13.55
CA PRO A 102 -6.76 -7.54 13.16
C PRO A 102 -7.40 -6.57 14.17
N GLU A 103 -8.07 -7.07 15.22
CA GLU A 103 -8.71 -6.24 16.24
C GLU A 103 -7.78 -5.94 17.40
N ARG A 104 -6.83 -6.85 17.68
CA ARG A 104 -5.89 -6.72 18.79
C ARG A 104 -4.47 -6.47 18.35
N PHE A 105 -4.07 -7.01 17.19
CA PHE A 105 -2.67 -7.03 16.78
C PHE A 105 -2.39 -6.28 15.48
N GLY A 106 -3.02 -5.12 15.32
CA GLY A 106 -2.76 -4.20 14.23
C GLY A 106 -1.44 -3.45 14.36
N PHE A 107 -0.88 -3.09 13.21
CA PHE A 107 0.26 -2.19 13.11
C PHE A 107 0.07 -1.21 11.95
N GLU A 108 0.76 -0.07 12.04
CA GLU A 108 0.88 0.92 10.98
C GLU A 108 2.36 1.32 10.81
N ALA A 109 2.87 1.19 9.59
CA ALA A 109 4.19 1.64 9.20
C ALA A 109 4.08 2.93 8.38
N LEU A 110 4.84 3.94 8.77
CA LEU A 110 5.00 5.17 8.02
C LEU A 110 6.32 5.12 7.24
N LEU A 111 6.25 5.48 5.96
CA LEU A 111 7.40 5.54 5.08
C LEU A 111 7.52 6.94 4.50
N ARG A 112 8.76 7.42 4.38
CA ARG A 112 9.09 8.54 3.51
C ARG A 112 9.49 7.99 2.14
N TYR A 113 8.91 8.53 1.07
CA TYR A 113 9.21 8.12 -0.30
C TYR A 113 10.72 8.21 -0.56
N GLU A 114 11.28 7.18 -1.19
CA GLU A 114 12.71 7.04 -1.54
C GLU A 114 13.73 7.11 -0.36
N SER A 115 13.27 7.04 0.90
CA SER A 115 14.18 6.95 2.05
C SER A 115 14.83 5.57 2.22
N ASP A 116 14.25 4.54 1.59
CA ASP A 116 14.61 3.13 1.74
C ASP A 116 14.62 2.65 3.21
N LYS A 117 13.93 3.34 4.12
CA LYS A 117 13.77 2.98 5.53
C LYS A 117 12.32 3.10 5.97
N VAL A 118 11.96 2.40 7.04
CA VAL A 118 10.73 2.68 7.78
C VAL A 118 10.99 3.92 8.63
N ASP A 119 10.13 4.93 8.52
CA ASP A 119 10.28 6.20 9.23
C ASP A 119 9.79 6.05 10.68
N SER A 120 8.65 5.38 10.85
CA SER A 120 8.15 4.99 12.16
C SER A 120 7.17 3.83 12.07
N MET A 121 6.95 3.18 13.21
CA MET A 121 5.96 2.14 13.38
C MET A 121 5.13 2.39 14.63
N SER A 122 3.84 2.11 14.53
CA SER A 122 2.91 2.12 15.65
C SER A 122 2.12 0.82 15.70
N TYR A 123 1.65 0.49 16.89
CA TYR A 123 1.01 -0.77 17.22
C TYR A 123 -0.28 -0.51 17.98
N ASP A 124 -1.24 -1.43 17.85
CA ASP A 124 -2.33 -1.50 18.80
C ASP A 124 -1.76 -1.78 20.21
N PRO A 125 -2.39 -1.27 21.30
CA PRO A 125 -1.86 -1.40 22.65
C PRO A 125 -1.56 -2.85 23.04
N ASP A 126 -2.48 -3.75 22.73
CA ASP A 126 -2.33 -5.19 22.96
C ASP A 126 -1.06 -5.74 22.32
N LEU A 127 -0.74 -5.36 21.08
CA LEU A 127 0.49 -5.78 20.41
C LEU A 127 1.73 -5.14 21.02
N SER A 128 1.66 -3.85 21.35
CA SER A 128 2.75 -3.12 22.00
C SER A 128 3.18 -3.82 23.30
N ASP A 129 2.22 -4.24 24.12
CA ASP A 129 2.49 -4.95 25.37
C ASP A 129 3.23 -6.29 25.15
N ARG A 130 3.05 -6.95 23.99
CA ARG A 130 3.78 -8.18 23.63
C ARG A 130 5.17 -7.92 23.06
N PHE A 131 5.53 -6.68 22.74
CA PHE A 131 6.90 -6.32 22.38
C PHE A 131 7.66 -5.71 23.55
N GLU A 132 6.99 -5.48 24.68
CA GLU A 132 7.59 -4.86 25.86
C GLU A 132 8.71 -5.74 26.45
N ASN A 133 9.84 -5.10 26.73
CA ASN A 133 10.95 -5.73 27.42
C ASN A 133 10.85 -5.43 28.92
N TRP A 134 10.16 -6.30 29.67
CA TRP A 134 9.95 -6.07 31.09
C TRP A 134 11.23 -6.02 31.93
N ASP A 135 12.36 -6.51 31.42
CA ASP A 135 13.66 -6.40 32.10
C ASP A 135 14.14 -4.94 32.21
N ASP A 136 13.58 -4.02 31.41
CA ASP A 136 13.89 -2.58 31.45
C ASP A 136 13.12 -1.84 32.57
N PHE A 137 12.20 -2.52 33.26
CA PHE A 137 11.33 -1.95 34.28
C PHE A 137 11.58 -2.55 35.67
N ASP A 138 11.08 -1.87 36.70
CA ASP A 138 10.99 -2.48 38.04
C ASP A 138 10.05 -3.70 37.97
N PRO A 139 10.43 -4.86 38.55
CA PRO A 139 9.58 -6.05 38.56
C PRO A 139 8.15 -5.81 39.05
N GLN A 140 7.95 -4.82 39.95
CA GLN A 140 6.63 -4.46 40.44
C GLN A 140 5.73 -3.91 39.32
N VAL A 141 6.29 -3.20 38.32
CA VAL A 141 5.51 -2.67 37.19
C VAL A 141 4.93 -3.80 36.35
N LYS A 142 5.74 -4.83 36.07
CA LYS A 142 5.28 -6.03 35.37
C LYS A 142 4.19 -6.74 36.16
N GLU A 143 4.39 -6.96 37.46
CA GLU A 143 3.37 -7.62 38.30
C GLU A 143 2.07 -6.81 38.40
N ASP A 144 2.16 -5.49 38.54
CA ASP A 144 0.99 -4.61 38.57
C ASP A 144 0.21 -4.68 37.25
N PHE A 145 0.91 -4.70 36.11
CA PHE A 145 0.31 -4.93 34.81
C PHE A 145 -0.36 -6.31 34.74
N LEU A 146 0.34 -7.40 35.07
CA LEU A 146 -0.21 -8.75 35.04
C LEU A 146 -1.43 -8.93 35.96
N ASN A 147 -1.44 -8.25 37.11
CA ASN A 147 -2.57 -8.27 38.06
C ASN A 147 -3.74 -7.39 37.62
N SER A 148 -3.54 -6.49 36.65
CA SER A 148 -4.61 -5.70 36.05
C SER A 148 -5.44 -6.49 35.03
N LEU A 149 -4.86 -7.58 34.50
CA LEU A 149 -5.51 -8.49 33.55
C LEU A 149 -6.45 -9.46 34.26
N SER A 150 -7.49 -9.93 33.55
CA SER A 150 -8.23 -11.11 34.03
C SER A 150 -7.34 -12.36 34.01
N GLU A 151 -7.68 -13.39 34.80
CA GLU A 151 -6.91 -14.65 34.86
C GLU A 151 -6.67 -15.24 33.46
N LYS A 152 -7.69 -15.25 32.60
CA LYS A 152 -7.59 -15.77 31.23
C LYS A 152 -6.69 -14.92 30.33
N GLU A 153 -6.73 -13.60 30.49
CA GLU A 153 -5.88 -12.68 29.73
C GLU A 153 -4.42 -12.80 30.17
N ARG A 154 -4.18 -12.92 31.47
CA ARG A 154 -2.85 -13.15 32.04
C ARG A 154 -2.23 -14.45 31.52
N GLU A 155 -2.96 -15.56 31.59
CA GLU A 155 -2.48 -16.86 31.11
C GLU A 155 -2.11 -16.80 29.61
N GLN A 156 -2.98 -16.19 28.79
CA GLN A 156 -2.73 -16.04 27.37
C GLN A 156 -1.55 -15.09 27.10
N TYR A 157 -1.45 -13.98 27.82
CA TYR A 157 -0.35 -13.03 27.69
C TYR A 157 1.00 -13.67 28.00
N LEU A 158 1.12 -14.37 29.15
CA LEU A 158 2.35 -15.08 29.53
C LEU A 158 2.74 -16.10 28.46
N LYS A 159 1.77 -16.86 27.95
CA LYS A 159 2.00 -17.80 26.85
C LYS A 159 2.46 -17.11 25.56
N ASP A 160 1.90 -15.95 25.24
CA ASP A 160 2.25 -15.16 24.05
C ASP A 160 3.72 -14.70 24.12
N ILE A 161 4.20 -14.30 25.31
CA ILE A 161 5.59 -13.88 25.54
C ILE A 161 6.54 -15.03 25.91
N GLY A 162 6.07 -16.29 25.86
CA GLY A 162 6.90 -17.47 26.14
C GLY A 162 7.18 -17.75 27.62
N GLU A 163 6.50 -17.04 28.51
CA GLU A 163 6.54 -17.27 29.95
C GLU A 163 5.45 -18.26 30.40
N LYS A 164 5.63 -18.79 31.61
CA LYS A 164 4.64 -19.63 32.29
C LYS A 164 4.41 -19.06 33.67
N GLU A 165 3.17 -19.15 34.16
CA GLU A 165 2.88 -18.93 35.59
C GLU A 165 3.69 -19.87 36.49
#